data_AF-A0A496U693-F1
#
_entry.id   AF-A0A496U693-F1
#
_cell.length_a   1.000
_cell.length_b   1.000
_cell.length_c   1.000
_cell.angle_alpha   90.00
_cell.angle_beta   90.00
_cell.angle_gamma   90.00
#
_symmetry.space_group_name_H-M   'P 1'
#
loop_
_entity.id
_entity.type
_entity.pdbx_description
1 polymer ?
#
loop_
_entity_poly.entity_id
_entity_poly.type
_entity_poly.pdbx_seq_one_letter_code
_entity_poly.pdbx_strand_id
1 'polypeptide(L)' 'MKRRKIYLKRYEVENARKIIFKTLEDLGFFKNFPSEVVDTRKSLWRTTKNPVYAIKSVPEINISAMDGIATCSLLTK' A
#
# COMPACT_ATOMS: atom_id res chain seq x y z
N MET A 1 41.24 23.04 22.97
CA MET A 1 40.17 22.26 22.30
C MET A 1 39.90 22.85 20.92
N LYS A 2 40.46 22.28 19.83
CA LYS A 2 40.26 22.80 18.45
C LYS A 2 38.80 22.60 18.04
N ARG A 3 38.01 23.68 17.97
CA ARG A 3 36.63 23.63 17.44
C ARG A 3 36.70 23.30 15.95
N ARG A 4 36.47 22.04 15.57
CA ARG A 4 36.24 21.66 14.17
C ARG A 4 35.00 22.43 13.69
N LYS A 5 35.16 23.39 12.78
CA LYS A 5 34.04 23.97 12.04
C LYS A 5 33.52 22.89 11.10
N ILE A 6 32.59 22.08 11.57
CA ILE A 6 31.88 21.10 10.74
C ILE A 6 30.88 21.90 9.93
N TYR A 7 31.23 22.23 8.70
CA TYR A 7 30.28 22.77 7.73
C TYR A 7 29.36 21.62 7.31
N LEU A 8 28.19 21.52 7.94
CA LEU A 8 27.13 20.64 7.44
C LEU A 8 26.76 21.13 6.05
N LYS A 9 27.04 20.31 5.04
CA LYS A 9 26.67 20.59 3.66
C LYS A 9 25.14 20.68 3.61
N ARG A 10 24.63 21.89 3.34
CA ARG A 10 23.19 22.14 3.33
C ARG A 10 22.62 21.58 2.04
N TYR A 11 21.90 20.47 2.14
CA TYR A 11 21.14 19.94 1.03
C TYR A 11 19.74 20.52 1.06
N GLU A 12 19.19 20.84 -0.11
CA GLU A 12 17.76 21.01 -0.24
C GLU A 12 17.05 19.71 0.15
N VAL A 13 15.87 19.83 0.74
CA VAL A 13 15.10 18.69 1.29
C VAL A 13 14.92 17.58 0.26
N GLU A 14 14.65 17.94 -0.99
CA GLU A 14 14.46 16.98 -2.08
C GLU A 14 15.75 16.21 -2.40
N ASN A 15 16.90 16.88 -2.37
CA ASN A 15 18.19 16.25 -2.58
C ASN A 15 18.57 15.34 -1.41
N ALA A 16 18.30 15.76 -0.17
CA ALA A 16 18.49 14.93 1.01
C ALA A 16 17.63 13.67 0.96
N ARG A 17 16.36 13.80 0.55
CA ARG A 17 15.43 12.67 0.39
C ARG A 17 15.97 11.66 -0.63
N LYS A 18 16.38 12.13 -1.81
CA LYS A 18 16.96 11.26 -2.85
C LYS A 18 18.19 10.50 -2.36
N ILE A 19 19.08 11.17 -1.63
CA ILE A 19 20.28 10.53 -1.07
C ILE A 19 19.87 9.42 -0.10
N ILE A 20 18.95 9.70 0.84
CA ILE A 20 18.51 8.72 1.82
C ILE A 20 17.88 7.50 1.15
N PHE A 21 16.91 7.69 0.26
CA PHE A 21 16.23 6.57 -0.40
C PHE A 21 17.20 5.75 -1.26
N LYS A 22 18.12 6.41 -1.97
CA LYS A 22 19.16 5.73 -2.74
C LYS A 22 20.08 4.90 -1.85
N THR A 23 20.56 5.46 -0.74
CA THR A 23 21.41 4.72 0.21
C THR A 23 20.68 3.52 0.81
N LEU A 24 19.40 3.65 1.14
CA LEU A 24 18.58 2.53 1.60
C LEU A 24 18.43 1.45 0.53
N GLU A 25 18.23 1.83 -0.73
CA GLU A 25 18.17 0.90 -1.86
C GLU A 25 19.49 0.17 -2.10
N ASP A 26 20.61 0.89 -2.08
CA ASP A 26 21.97 0.34 -2.26
C ASP A 26 22.32 -0.67 -1.16
N LEU A 27 21.86 -0.42 0.08
CA LEU A 27 21.98 -1.35 1.20
C LEU A 27 21.00 -2.53 1.14
N GLY A 28 20.12 -2.56 0.13
CA GLY A 28 19.11 -3.60 -0.03
C GLY A 28 17.97 -3.50 0.98
N PHE A 29 17.77 -2.36 1.64
CA PHE A 29 16.72 -2.17 2.66
C PHE A 29 15.32 -2.48 2.11
N PHE A 30 15.06 -2.12 0.85
CA PHE A 30 13.78 -2.39 0.18
C PHE A 30 13.66 -3.80 -0.40
N LYS A 31 14.66 -4.66 -0.20
CA LYS A 31 14.70 -6.04 -0.68
C LYS A 31 14.49 -7.00 0.49
N ASN A 32 13.72 -8.06 0.28
CA ASN A 32 13.55 -9.17 1.23
C ASN A 32 13.05 -8.77 2.63
N PHE A 33 12.05 -7.89 2.71
CA PHE A 33 11.39 -7.62 4.00
C PHE A 33 10.93 -8.91 4.68
N PRO A 34 11.22 -9.09 5.98
CA PRO A 34 10.71 -10.21 6.74
C PRO A 34 9.18 -10.14 6.73
N SER A 35 8.56 -11.30 6.59
CA SER A 35 7.11 -11.42 6.59
C SER A 35 6.68 -12.64 7.35
N GLU A 36 5.52 -12.53 7.96
CA GLU A 36 4.85 -13.58 8.69
C GLU A 36 3.40 -13.66 8.23
N VAL A 37 2.79 -14.82 8.48
CA VAL A 37 1.35 -14.99 8.32
C VAL A 37 0.70 -14.66 9.65
N VAL A 38 -0.24 -13.72 9.66
CA VAL A 38 -0.95 -13.27 10.84
C VAL A 38 -2.44 -13.50 10.64
N ASP A 39 -3.15 -13.92 11.68
CA ASP A 39 -4.61 -13.99 11.69
C ASP A 39 -5.20 -12.61 11.33
N THR A 40 -6.21 -12.58 10.45
CA THR A 40 -6.84 -11.35 9.97
C THR A 40 -7.41 -10.49 11.08
N ARG A 41 -7.83 -11.07 12.20
CA ARG A 41 -8.34 -10.34 13.37
C ARG A 41 -7.25 -9.61 14.14
N LYS A 42 -5.98 -9.95 13.90
CA LYS A 42 -4.80 -9.37 14.55
C LYS A 42 -3.95 -8.53 13.57
N SER A 43 -4.42 -8.30 12.35
CA SER A 43 -3.65 -7.60 11.31
C SER A 43 -3.81 -6.08 11.32
N LEU A 44 -4.65 -5.52 12.19
CA LEU A 44 -4.81 -4.07 12.33
C LEU A 44 -3.44 -3.41 12.60
N TRP A 45 -3.14 -2.32 11.88
CA TRP A 45 -1.84 -1.60 11.90
C TRP A 45 -0.63 -2.36 11.32
N ARG A 46 -0.82 -3.50 10.66
CA ARG A 46 0.23 -4.18 9.88
C ARG A 46 0.15 -3.76 8.40
N THR A 47 1.26 -3.94 7.67
CA THR A 47 1.33 -3.72 6.22
C THR A 47 1.40 -5.04 5.48
N THR A 48 0.65 -5.18 4.37
CA THR A 48 0.73 -6.34 3.50
C THR A 48 2.05 -6.35 2.72
N LYS A 49 2.74 -7.49 2.70
CA LYS A 49 3.97 -7.65 1.90
C LYS A 49 3.70 -7.65 0.39
N ASN A 50 2.59 -8.24 -0.03
CA ASN A 50 2.18 -8.36 -1.43
C ASN A 50 0.80 -7.74 -1.63
N PRO A 51 0.45 -7.34 -2.87
CA PRO A 51 -0.92 -6.95 -3.22
C PRO A 51 -1.93 -8.06 -2.89
N VAL A 52 -3.14 -7.67 -2.52
CA VAL A 52 -4.24 -8.59 -2.22
C VAL A 52 -5.25 -8.54 -3.36
N TYR A 53 -5.57 -9.72 -3.91
CA TYR A 53 -6.55 -9.88 -4.98
C TYR A 53 -7.76 -10.65 -4.47
N ALA A 54 -8.94 -10.29 -4.99
CA ALA A 54 -10.15 -11.06 -4.72
C ALA A 54 -10.04 -12.44 -5.39
N ILE A 55 -10.33 -13.49 -4.62
CA ILE A 55 -10.35 -14.87 -5.14
C ILE A 55 -11.64 -15.12 -5.94
N LYS A 56 -12.71 -14.38 -5.63
CA LYS A 56 -14.03 -14.53 -6.23
C LYS A 56 -14.71 -13.19 -6.39
N SER A 57 -15.63 -13.11 -7.36
CA SER A 57 -16.53 -11.97 -7.52
C SER A 57 -17.45 -11.87 -6.30
N VAL A 58 -17.68 -10.66 -5.81
CA VAL A 58 -18.64 -10.42 -4.74
C VAL A 58 -19.46 -9.17 -5.11
N PRO A 59 -20.78 -9.29 -5.32
CA PRO A 59 -21.58 -10.52 -5.25
C PRO A 59 -21.22 -11.52 -6.36
N GLU A 60 -21.38 -12.81 -6.08
CA GLU A 60 -21.07 -13.88 -7.06
C GLU A 60 -22.13 -13.98 -8.17
N ILE A 61 -23.35 -13.53 -7.89
CA ILE A 61 -24.49 -13.57 -8.79
C ILE A 61 -25.20 -12.22 -8.79
N ASN A 62 -26.00 -11.96 -9.82
CA ASN A 62 -26.88 -10.80 -9.84
C ASN A 62 -27.92 -10.93 -8.73
N ILE A 63 -27.93 -9.97 -7.81
CA ILE A 63 -28.86 -9.90 -6.69
C ILE A 63 -29.68 -8.61 -6.79
N SER A 64 -30.95 -8.69 -6.42
CA SER A 64 -31.80 -7.50 -6.32
C SER A 64 -31.34 -6.65 -5.13
N ALA A 65 -31.29 -5.34 -5.33
CA ALA A 65 -31.03 -4.39 -4.24
C ALA A 65 -32.27 -4.12 -3.38
N MET A 66 -33.47 -4.43 -3.89
CA MET A 66 -34.76 -4.14 -3.26
C MET A 66 -35.76 -5.26 -3.49
N ASP A 67 -36.80 -5.29 -2.68
CA ASP A 67 -37.99 -6.13 -2.93
C ASP A 67 -38.82 -5.49 -4.04
N GLY A 68 -39.08 -6.24 -5.10
CA GLY A 68 -39.79 -5.75 -6.27
C GLY A 68 -39.93 -6.82 -7.34
N ILE A 69 -40.36 -6.42 -8.53
CA ILE A 69 -40.53 -7.32 -9.67
C ILE A 69 -39.39 -7.04 -10.64
N ALA A 70 -38.67 -8.09 -11.04
CA ALA A 70 -37.64 -7.98 -12.07
C ALA A 70 -38.29 -7.62 -13.41
N THR A 71 -37.82 -6.55 -14.04
CA THR A 71 -38.31 -6.10 -15.35
C THR A 71 -37.20 -6.16 -16.40
N CYS A 72 -37.59 -6.35 -17.66
CA CYS A 72 -36.68 -6.14 -18.79
C CYS A 72 -36.79 -4.68 -19.21
N SER A 73 -35.72 -3.90 -19.04
CA SER A 73 -35.72 -2.46 -19.34
C SER A 73 -36.12 -2.13 -20.78
N LEU A 74 -35.86 -3.05 -21.72
CA LEU A 74 -36.22 -2.89 -23.14
C LEU A 74 -37.74 -2.93 -23.40
N LEU A 75 -38.52 -3.50 -22.48
CA LEU A 75 -39.98 -3.63 -22.61
C LEU A 75 -40.76 -2.49 -21.96
N THR A 76 -40.07 -1.61 -21.24
CA THR A 76 -40.65 -0.43 -20.56
C THR A 76 -40.14 0.84 -21.23
N LYS A 77 -41.01 1.52 -21.98
CA LYS A 77 -40.79 2.85 -22.58
C LYS A 77 -41.70 3.87 -21.91
#